data_AF-A0A7H9HYG1-F1
#
_entry.id   AF-A0A7H9HYG1-F1
#
_cell.length_a   1.000
_cell.length_b   1.000
_cell.length_c   1.000
_cell.angle_alpha   90.00
_cell.angle_beta   90.00
_cell.angle_gamma   90.00
#
_symmetry.space_group_name_H-M   'P 1'
#
loop_
_entity.id
_entity.type
_entity.pdbx_description
1 polymer ?
#
loop_
_entity_poly.entity_id
_entity_poly.type
_entity_poly.pdbx_seq_one_letter_code
_entity_poly.pdbx_strand_id
1 'polypeptide(L)'
;MPELIEAMSNGIFHNLITTLIQDLVARETSKEQLLRARYPDLKPYHYSADHQLDIHGNPKQQESSHYLHCDNCGRDVSANRFAAHLQRCLGRGSRR
;
A
#
# COMPACT_ATOMS: atom_id res chain seq x y z
N MET A 1 -0.24 10.84 52.57
CA MET A 1 -0.48 11.86 51.52
C MET A 1 0.20 11.53 50.18
N PRO A 2 1.49 11.12 50.09
CA PRO A 2 2.10 10.76 48.81
C PRO A 2 1.47 9.51 48.14
N GLU A 3 1.10 8.49 48.93
CA GLU A 3 0.41 7.28 48.43
C GLU A 3 -0.95 7.57 47.79
N LEU A 4 -1.65 8.63 48.23
CA LEU A 4 -2.94 9.02 47.66
C LEU A 4 -2.76 9.66 46.28
N ILE A 5 -1.74 10.51 46.11
CA ILE A 5 -1.42 11.14 44.83
C ILE A 5 -1.00 10.09 43.81
N GLU A 6 -0.20 9.11 44.23
CA GLU A 6 0.22 7.99 43.38
C GLU A 6 -0.96 7.11 42.97
N ALA A 7 -1.83 6.73 43.92
CA ALA A 7 -3.03 5.97 43.62
C ALA A 7 -3.97 6.70 42.65
N MET A 8 -4.19 8.00 42.85
CA MET A 8 -4.99 8.83 41.94
C MET A 8 -4.34 8.95 40.56
N SER A 9 -3.02 9.15 40.49
CA SER A 9 -2.29 9.26 39.23
C SER A 9 -2.34 7.95 38.44
N ASN A 10 -2.19 6.81 39.12
CA ASN A 10 -2.35 5.48 38.52
C ASN A 10 -3.78 5.24 38.03
N GLY A 11 -4.79 5.70 38.78
CA GLY A 11 -6.19 5.64 38.34
C GLY A 11 -6.44 6.48 37.07
N ILE A 12 -5.93 7.70 37.01
CA ILE A 12 -6.04 8.57 35.83
C ILE A 12 -5.32 7.92 34.64
N PHE A 13 -4.08 7.46 34.82
CA PHE A 13 -3.33 6.77 33.79
C PHE A 13 -4.06 5.54 33.29
N HIS A 14 -4.60 4.71 34.18
CA HIS A 14 -5.38 3.53 33.83
C HIS A 14 -6.60 3.89 33.00
N ASN A 15 -7.36 4.92 33.37
CA ASN A 15 -8.51 5.39 32.61
C ASN A 15 -8.12 5.87 31.20
N LEU A 16 -7.02 6.62 31.08
CA LEU A 16 -6.53 7.11 29.79
C LEU A 16 -6.10 5.94 28.88
N ILE A 17 -5.31 5.01 29.41
CA ILE A 17 -4.80 3.87 28.64
C ILE A 17 -5.92 2.91 28.26
N THR A 18 -6.83 2.59 29.17
CA THR A 18 -7.94 1.69 28.86
C THR A 18 -8.89 2.29 27.84
N THR A 19 -9.19 3.59 27.94
CA THR A 19 -10.01 4.30 26.94
C THR A 19 -9.34 4.26 25.56
N LEU A 20 -8.02 4.50 25.50
CA LEU A 20 -7.26 4.44 24.25
C LEU A 20 -7.25 3.03 23.65
N ILE A 21 -7.01 2.01 24.48
CA ILE A 21 -7.02 0.61 24.03
C ILE A 21 -8.40 0.24 23.49
N GLN A 22 -9.46 0.61 24.19
CA GLN A 22 -10.83 0.32 23.77
C GLN A 22 -11.17 1.00 22.43
N ASP A 23 -10.77 2.27 22.25
CA ASP A 23 -10.97 2.98 20.98
C ASP A 23 -10.22 2.31 19.82
N LEU A 24 -8.94 1.95 20.01
CA LEU A 24 -8.15 1.24 19.00
C LEU A 24 -8.77 -0.10 18.63
N VAL A 25 -9.15 -0.90 19.61
CA VAL A 25 -9.76 -2.22 19.38
C VAL A 25 -11.10 -2.07 18.67
N ALA A 26 -11.95 -1.13 19.08
CA ALA A 26 -13.23 -0.87 18.43
C ALA A 26 -13.07 -0.51 16.95
N ARG A 27 -12.08 0.33 16.61
CA ARG A 27 -11.78 0.72 15.22
C ARG A 27 -11.27 -0.44 14.39
N GLU A 28 -10.28 -1.18 14.88
CA GLU A 28 -9.67 -2.29 14.14
C GLU A 28 -10.67 -3.44 13.92
N THR A 29 -11.44 -3.78 14.95
CA THR A 29 -12.48 -4.82 14.84
C THR A 29 -13.58 -4.43 13.85
N SER A 30 -14.07 -3.19 13.91
CA SER A 30 -15.08 -2.70 12.97
C SER A 30 -14.58 -2.70 11.53
N LYS A 31 -13.32 -2.29 11.31
CA LYS A 31 -12.68 -2.27 10.00
C LYS A 31 -12.52 -3.70 9.45
N GLU A 32 -12.02 -4.61 10.26
CA GLU A 32 -11.83 -6.02 9.88
C GLU A 32 -13.17 -6.70 9.58
N GLN A 33 -14.19 -6.44 10.41
CA GLN A 33 -15.54 -6.94 10.19
C GLN A 33 -16.10 -6.45 8.85
N LEU A 34 -15.95 -5.17 8.52
CA LEU A 34 -16.37 -4.62 7.24
C LEU A 34 -15.64 -5.27 6.07
N LEU A 35 -14.32 -5.46 6.17
CA LEU A 35 -13.51 -6.08 5.12
C LEU A 35 -13.95 -7.52 4.84
N ARG A 36 -14.16 -8.32 5.89
CA ARG A 36 -14.62 -9.71 5.76
C ARG A 36 -16.03 -9.82 5.19
N ALA A 37 -16.92 -8.92 5.61
CA ALA A 37 -18.29 -8.88 5.08
C ALA A 37 -18.33 -8.45 3.61
N ARG A 38 -17.47 -7.49 3.22
CA ARG A 38 -17.41 -6.95 1.85
C ARG A 38 -16.71 -7.90 0.88
N TYR A 39 -15.66 -8.57 1.32
CA TYR A 39 -14.81 -9.43 0.50
C TYR A 39 -14.69 -10.81 1.16
N PRO A 40 -15.61 -11.75 0.86
CA PRO A 40 -15.61 -13.08 1.47
C PRO A 40 -14.32 -13.88 1.23
N ASP A 41 -13.70 -13.68 0.06
CA ASP A 41 -12.46 -14.35 -0.35
C ASP A 41 -11.22 -13.46 -0.16
N LEU A 42 -11.24 -12.54 0.82
CA LEU A 42 -10.10 -11.67 1.10
C LEU A 42 -8.89 -12.49 1.53
N LYS A 43 -7.86 -12.52 0.68
CA LYS A 43 -6.57 -13.14 0.99
C LYS A 43 -5.61 -12.09 1.56
N PRO A 44 -4.88 -12.40 2.65
CA PRO A 44 -3.79 -11.55 3.11
C PRO A 44 -2.74 -11.37 2.00
N TYR A 45 -2.06 -10.22 2.00
CA TYR A 45 -0.92 -10.01 1.11
C TYR A 45 0.19 -11.02 1.43
N HIS A 46 0.86 -11.52 0.39
CA HIS A 46 1.99 -12.42 0.54
C HIS A 46 3.17 -11.69 1.17
N TYR A 47 3.79 -12.29 2.19
CA TYR A 47 5.01 -11.80 2.81
C TYR A 47 6.18 -12.73 2.48
N SER A 48 7.22 -12.17 1.85
CA SER A 48 8.47 -12.87 1.51
C SER A 48 9.59 -12.27 2.36
N ALA A 49 10.20 -13.10 3.22
CA ALA A 49 11.29 -12.68 4.11
C ALA A 49 12.58 -12.34 3.33
N ASP A 50 12.72 -12.95 2.16
CA ASP A 50 13.78 -12.79 1.18
C ASP A 50 13.56 -11.59 0.23
N HIS A 51 12.42 -10.90 0.36
CA HIS A 51 12.06 -9.70 -0.42
C HIS A 51 12.11 -9.87 -1.94
N GLN A 52 11.96 -11.10 -2.44
CA GLN A 52 12.00 -11.40 -3.89
C GLN A 52 10.62 -11.43 -4.53
N LEU A 53 9.58 -11.61 -3.73
CA LEU A 53 8.20 -11.76 -4.19
C LEU A 53 7.37 -10.52 -3.89
N ASP A 54 6.42 -10.23 -4.78
CA ASP A 54 5.45 -9.16 -4.60
C ASP A 54 4.32 -9.54 -3.61
N ILE A 55 3.36 -8.63 -3.44
CA ILE A 55 2.20 -8.80 -2.56
C ILE A 55 1.27 -9.97 -2.96
N HIS A 56 1.44 -10.51 -4.16
CA HIS A 56 0.71 -11.65 -4.69
C HIS A 56 1.55 -12.93 -4.70
N GLY A 57 2.82 -12.88 -4.27
CA GLY A 57 3.74 -14.00 -4.27
C GLY A 57 4.44 -14.25 -5.60
N ASN A 58 4.43 -13.28 -6.53
CA ASN A 58 5.09 -13.42 -7.83
C ASN A 58 6.50 -12.80 -7.82
N PRO A 59 7.47 -13.38 -8.55
CA PRO A 59 8.77 -12.76 -8.74
C PRO A 59 8.67 -11.52 -9.63
N LYS A 60 9.68 -10.64 -9.54
CA LYS A 60 9.77 -9.46 -10.41
C LYS A 60 9.69 -9.87 -11.88
N GLN A 61 8.70 -9.32 -12.59
CA GLN A 61 8.53 -9.54 -14.02
C GLN A 61 9.64 -8.84 -14.82
N GLN A 62 10.07 -9.46 -15.92
CA GLN A 62 11.11 -8.90 -16.78
C GLN A 62 10.53 -7.80 -17.67
N GLU A 63 10.68 -6.54 -17.27
CA GLU A 63 10.08 -5.37 -17.96
C GLU A 63 10.38 -5.27 -19.47
N SER A 64 11.49 -5.84 -19.95
CA SER A 64 11.82 -5.84 -21.38
C SER A 64 10.92 -6.71 -22.25
N SER A 65 10.26 -7.73 -21.69
CA SER A 65 9.31 -8.59 -22.42
C SER A 65 7.91 -7.97 -22.51
N HIS A 66 7.63 -6.90 -21.77
CA HIS A 66 6.37 -6.17 -21.83
C HIS A 66 6.45 -5.11 -22.93
N TYR A 67 5.42 -5.04 -23.77
CA TYR A 67 5.26 -4.03 -24.80
C TYR A 67 4.03 -3.18 -24.50
N LEU A 68 4.17 -1.88 -24.69
CA LEU A 68 3.12 -0.89 -24.54
C LEU A 68 2.78 -0.33 -25.92
N HIS A 69 1.49 -0.22 -26.19
CA HIS A 69 1.01 0.39 -27.42
C HIS A 69 1.18 1.92 -27.35
N CYS A 70 1.77 2.55 -28.36
CA CYS A 70 1.86 4.00 -28.44
C CYS A 70 0.69 4.57 -29.25
N ASP A 71 -0.26 5.21 -28.58
CA ASP A 71 -1.42 5.83 -29.22
C ASP A 71 -1.07 6.96 -30.21
N ASN A 72 0.11 7.57 -30.10
CA ASN A 72 0.54 8.66 -31.00
C ASN A 72 1.08 8.15 -32.35
N CYS A 73 1.71 6.98 -32.40
CA CYS A 73 2.31 6.47 -33.65
C CYS A 73 1.89 5.04 -34.03
N GLY A 74 1.03 4.41 -33.22
CA GLY A 74 0.51 3.06 -33.44
C GLY A 74 1.55 1.94 -33.30
N ARG A 75 2.74 2.22 -32.76
CA ARG A 75 3.80 1.22 -32.59
C ARG A 75 3.74 0.60 -31.21
N ASP A 76 3.96 -0.71 -31.17
CA ASP A 76 4.24 -1.41 -29.91
C ASP A 76 5.70 -1.23 -29.54
N VAL A 77 5.93 -0.67 -28.35
CA VAL A 77 7.25 -0.27 -27.87
C VAL A 77 7.48 -0.99 -26.54
N SER A 78 8.66 -1.61 -26.38
CA SER A 78 9.02 -2.25 -25.11
C SER A 78 8.88 -1.26 -23.95
N ALA A 79 8.26 -1.69 -22.85
CA ALA A 79 7.87 -0.85 -21.72
C ALA A 79 9.07 -0.06 -21.16
N ASN A 80 10.24 -0.71 -21.05
CA ASN A 80 11.48 -0.08 -20.58
C ASN A 80 12.04 1.01 -21.53
N ARG A 81 11.58 1.10 -22.79
CA ARG A 81 11.95 2.12 -23.77
C ARG A 81 10.84 3.13 -24.06
N PHE A 82 9.68 2.98 -23.42
CA PHE A 82 8.52 3.81 -23.70
C PHE A 82 8.79 5.30 -23.43
N ALA A 83 9.46 5.65 -22.33
CA ALA A 83 9.82 7.04 -22.03
C ALA A 83 10.73 7.69 -23.09
N ALA A 84 11.79 6.97 -23.51
CA ALA A 84 12.69 7.43 -24.57
C ALA A 84 11.99 7.52 -25.93
N HIS A 85 11.01 6.64 -26.17
CA HIS A 85 10.15 6.71 -27.33
C HIS A 85 9.29 7.97 -27.31
N LEU A 86 8.60 8.27 -26.20
CA LEU A 86 7.74 9.46 -26.08
C LEU A 86 8.49 10.76 -26.38
N GLN A 87 9.72 10.93 -25.88
CA GLN A 87 10.55 12.09 -26.18
C GLN A 87 10.75 12.32 -27.69
N ARG A 88 10.94 11.25 -28.47
CA ARG A 88 11.15 11.33 -29.92
C ARG A 88 9.83 11.38 -30.70
N CYS A 89 8.84 10.65 -30.21
CA CYS A 89 7.54 10.48 -30.84
C CYS A 89 6.70 11.76 -30.74
N LEU A 90 6.64 12.36 -29.55
CA LEU A 90 5.95 13.62 -29.28
C LEU A 90 6.81 14.83 -29.67
N GLY A 91 8.15 14.72 -29.55
CA GLY A 91 9.08 15.79 -29.92
C GLY A 91 9.18 16.07 -31.42
N ARG A 92 8.57 15.25 -32.29
CA ARG A 92 8.56 15.44 -33.75
C ARG A 92 7.91 16.75 -34.21
N GLY A 93 7.19 17.46 -33.34
CA GLY A 93 6.63 18.80 -33.60
C GLY A 93 7.35 19.98 -32.93
N SER A 94 8.35 19.75 -32.06
CA SER A 94 9.01 20.80 -31.25
C SER A 94 10.35 21.27 -31.81
N ARG A 95 10.62 21.06 -33.10
CA ARG A 95 11.68 21.77 -33.84
C ARG A 95 11.06 22.94 -34.59
N ARG A 96 10.76 24.02 -33.87
CA ARG A 96 10.61 25.37 -34.40
C ARG A 96 11.24 26.34 -33.41
#